data_AF-A0A2G9XJ00-F1
#
_entry.id   AF-A0A2G9XJ00-F1
#
_cell.length_a   1.000
_cell.length_b   1.000
_cell.length_c   1.000
_cell.angle_alpha   90.00
_cell.angle_beta   90.00
_cell.angle_gamma   90.00
#
_symmetry.space_group_name_H-M   'P 1'
#
loop_
_entity.id
_entity.type
_entity.pdbx_description
1 polymer ?
#
loop_
_entity_poly.entity_id
_entity_poly.type
_entity_poly.pdbx_seq_one_letter_code
_entity_poly.pdbx_strand_id
1 'polypeptide(L)'
;MLPSINIYLLVIQGVIFLIVLWFLNRNLFRPLLTILHERDERTEGFLQKSSEMGEKAKETFAEYEEKLRQARKETLGIKKKYILEGAEKREEIFGKVRQEISVFLEEIRGKISEETESSRKALYPQTETLGRAIAEKVLGRSVQI
;
A
#
# COMPACT_ATOMS: atom_id res chain seq x y z
N MET A 1 31.57 99.77 -18.55
CA MET A 1 32.56 98.67 -18.60
C MET A 1 31.82 97.37 -18.38
N LEU A 2 31.31 96.76 -19.45
CA LEU A 2 30.81 95.38 -19.36
C LEU A 2 32.05 94.47 -19.36
N PRO A 3 32.23 93.59 -18.36
CA PRO A 3 33.36 92.70 -18.32
C PRO A 3 33.25 91.76 -19.51
N SER A 4 34.27 91.76 -20.37
CA SER A 4 34.45 90.76 -21.42
C SER A 4 34.33 89.38 -20.79
N ILE A 5 33.24 88.68 -21.11
CA ILE A 5 33.00 87.29 -20.68
C ILE A 5 34.18 86.48 -21.18
N ASN A 6 35.05 86.09 -20.25
CA ASN A 6 36.19 85.24 -20.54
C ASN A 6 35.68 83.83 -20.78
N ILE A 7 35.50 83.49 -22.06
CA ILE A 7 35.09 82.15 -22.51
C ILE A 7 35.99 81.06 -21.90
N TYR A 8 37.27 81.39 -21.67
CA TYR A 8 38.25 80.53 -21.01
C TYR A 8 37.88 80.21 -19.54
N LEU A 9 37.38 81.19 -18.79
CA LEU A 9 36.94 81.00 -17.41
C LEU A 9 35.70 80.12 -17.34
N LEU A 10 34.78 80.31 -18.30
CA LEU A 10 33.55 79.51 -18.43
C LEU A 10 33.88 78.05 -18.77
N VAL A 11 34.83 77.82 -19.68
CA VAL A 11 35.31 76.47 -20.03
C VAL A 11 35.96 75.79 -18.84
N ILE A 12 36.85 76.48 -18.11
CA ILE A 12 37.50 75.91 -16.91
C ILE A 12 36.45 75.58 -15.83
N GLN A 13 35.51 76.48 -15.57
CA GLN A 13 34.43 76.25 -14.62
C GLN A 13 33.55 75.06 -15.03
N GLY A 14 33.27 74.92 -16.33
CA GLY A 14 32.55 73.76 -16.88
C GLY A 14 33.30 72.44 -16.68
N VAL A 15 34.60 72.42 -16.94
CA VAL A 15 35.44 71.22 -16.71
C VAL A 15 35.46 70.85 -15.23
N ILE A 16 35.65 71.81 -14.33
CA ILE A 16 35.63 71.56 -12.87
C ILE A 16 34.25 71.04 -12.44
N PHE A 17 33.17 71.63 -12.94
CA PHE A 17 31.80 71.17 -12.65
C PHE A 17 31.57 69.73 -13.11
N LEU A 18 32.04 69.35 -14.31
CA LEU A 18 31.95 67.99 -14.81
C LEU A 18 32.77 66.99 -13.98
N ILE A 19 33.98 67.37 -13.54
CA ILE A 19 34.82 66.54 -12.66
C ILE A 19 34.12 66.32 -11.32
N VAL A 20 33.55 67.37 -10.72
CA VAL A 20 32.79 67.26 -9.46
C VAL A 20 31.54 66.41 -9.64
N LEU A 21 30.79 66.60 -10.72
CA LEU A 21 29.62 65.76 -11.04
C LEU A 21 30.01 64.28 -11.19
N TRP A 22 31.11 64.00 -11.88
CA TRP A 22 31.61 62.64 -12.04
C TRP A 22 32.00 62.02 -10.70
N PHE A 23 32.73 62.77 -9.86
CA PHE A 23 33.12 62.34 -8.52
C PHE A 23 31.90 62.09 -7.62
N LEU A 24 30.91 62.98 -7.66
CA LEU A 24 29.68 62.88 -6.87
C LEU A 24 28.79 61.72 -7.34
N ASN A 25 28.65 61.53 -8.66
CA ASN A 25 27.93 60.40 -9.23
C ASN A 25 28.53 59.07 -8.78
N ARG A 26 29.86 58.97 -8.79
CA ARG A 26 30.56 57.75 -8.38
C ARG A 26 30.53 57.53 -6.87
N ASN A 27 30.73 58.56 -6.05
CA ASN A 27 30.90 58.41 -4.60
C ASN A 27 29.60 58.55 -3.79
N LEU A 28 28.56 59.22 -4.29
CA LEU A 28 27.36 59.49 -3.52
C LEU A 28 26.11 58.87 -4.15
N PHE A 29 25.84 59.15 -5.42
CA PHE A 29 24.59 58.71 -6.05
C PHE A 29 24.52 57.19 -6.21
N ARG A 30 25.60 56.55 -6.69
CA ARG A 30 25.65 55.08 -6.78
C ARG A 30 25.45 54.37 -5.45
N PRO A 31 26.24 54.65 -4.38
CA PRO A 31 26.05 53.94 -3.11
C PRO A 31 24.70 54.25 -2.47
N LEU A 32 24.17 55.47 -2.61
CA LEU A 32 22.86 55.82 -2.08
C LEU A 32 21.74 55.00 -2.75
N LEU A 33 21.77 54.87 -4.08
CA LEU A 33 20.81 54.04 -4.82
C LEU A 33 20.93 52.56 -4.46
N THR A 34 22.16 52.05 -4.27
CA THR A 34 22.37 50.67 -3.82
C THR A 34 21.73 50.42 -2.47
N ILE A 35 21.88 51.33 -1.51
CA ILE A 35 21.29 51.18 -0.15
C ILE A 35 19.75 51.21 -0.21
N LEU A 36 19.18 52.06 -1.07
CA LEU A 36 17.73 52.10 -1.27
C LEU A 36 17.21 50.79 -1.87
N HIS A 37 17.84 50.29 -2.93
CA HIS A 37 17.51 48.99 -3.52
C HIS A 37 17.68 47.85 -2.53
N GLU A 38 18.76 47.82 -1.75
CA GLU A 38 19.00 46.78 -0.76
C GLU A 38 17.94 46.81 0.36
N ARG A 39 17.50 48.00 0.77
CA ARG A 39 16.42 48.15 1.76
C ARG A 39 15.07 47.69 1.21
N ASP A 40 14.77 48.02 -0.04
CA ASP A 40 13.53 47.61 -0.70
C ASP A 40 13.52 46.09 -0.92
N GLU A 41 14.61 45.50 -1.43
CA GLU A 41 14.78 44.04 -1.57
C GLU A 41 14.71 43.29 -0.22
N ARG A 42 15.34 43.83 0.83
CA ARG A 42 15.29 43.21 2.16
C ARG A 42 13.90 43.30 2.80
N THR A 43 13.07 44.27 2.43
CA THR A 43 11.75 44.44 3.05
C THR A 43 10.68 43.74 2.23
N GLU A 44 10.54 44.12 0.96
CA GLU A 44 9.53 43.56 0.06
C GLU A 44 9.88 42.11 -0.32
N GLY A 45 11.15 41.85 -0.66
CA GLY A 45 11.62 40.52 -1.01
C GLY A 45 11.55 39.53 0.16
N PHE A 46 11.68 40.00 1.41
CA PHE A 46 11.53 39.14 2.59
C PHE A 46 10.06 38.80 2.85
N LEU A 47 9.15 39.77 2.73
CA LEU A 47 7.71 39.52 2.82
C LEU A 47 7.23 38.55 1.75
N GLN A 48 7.67 38.74 0.51
CA GLN A 48 7.32 37.85 -0.60
C GLN A 48 7.86 36.44 -0.39
N LYS A 49 9.15 36.30 -0.02
CA LYS A 49 9.74 34.98 0.29
C LYS A 49 9.04 34.30 1.47
N SER A 50 8.67 35.05 2.51
CA SER A 50 7.93 34.51 3.66
C SER A 50 6.55 33.98 3.24
N SER A 51 5.83 34.73 2.40
CA SER A 51 4.54 34.30 1.84
C SER A 51 4.69 33.04 1.00
N GLU A 52 5.66 33.00 0.07
CA GLU A 52 5.93 31.84 -0.77
C GLU A 52 6.33 30.60 0.06
N MET A 53 7.14 30.78 1.11
CA MET A 53 7.47 29.69 2.03
C MET A 53 6.24 29.19 2.79
N GLY A 54 5.36 30.10 3.21
CA GLY A 54 4.09 29.75 3.87
C GLY A 54 3.15 28.99 2.95
N GLU A 55 3.03 29.40 1.68
CA GLU A 55 2.22 28.69 0.68
C GLU A 55 2.79 27.31 0.36
N LYS A 56 4.10 27.21 0.12
CA LYS A 56 4.77 25.90 -0.11
C LYS A 56 4.62 24.96 1.07
N ALA A 57 4.69 25.48 2.30
CA ALA A 57 4.46 24.67 3.50
C ALA A 57 3.02 24.15 3.57
N LYS A 58 2.03 25.00 3.26
CA LYS A 58 0.61 24.58 3.19
C LYS A 58 0.38 23.53 2.10
N GLU A 59 0.95 23.74 0.91
CA GLU A 59 0.85 22.79 -0.20
C GLU A 59 1.48 21.44 0.16
N THR A 60 2.71 21.46 0.70
CA THR A 60 3.40 20.24 1.15
C THR A 60 2.59 19.51 2.23
N PHE A 61 1.99 20.25 3.17
CA PHE A 61 1.17 19.68 4.22
C PHE A 61 -0.11 19.04 3.66
N ALA A 62 -0.78 19.71 2.72
CA ALA A 62 -1.96 19.18 2.04
C ALA A 62 -1.64 17.91 1.23
N GLU A 63 -0.51 17.89 0.51
CA GLU A 63 -0.03 16.69 -0.19
C GLU A 63 0.25 15.54 0.77
N TYR A 64 0.87 15.84 1.91
CA TYR A 64 1.20 14.85 2.93
C TYR A 64 -0.08 14.25 3.55
N GLU A 65 -1.07 15.10 3.86
CA GLU A 65 -2.36 14.67 4.38
C GLU A 65 -3.11 13.79 3.38
N GLU A 66 -3.10 14.17 2.09
CA GLU A 66 -3.73 13.38 1.03
C GLU A 66 -3.03 12.02 0.84
N LYS A 67 -1.69 11.99 0.84
CA LYS A 67 -0.92 10.73 0.78
C LYS A 67 -1.23 9.82 1.97
N LEU A 68 -1.33 10.37 3.18
CA LEU A 68 -1.73 9.62 4.37
C LEU A 68 -3.16 9.06 4.24
N ARG A 69 -4.09 9.86 3.73
CA ARG A 69 -5.48 9.43 3.51
C ARG A 69 -5.56 8.30 2.48
N GLN A 70 -4.81 8.41 1.38
CA GLN A 70 -4.71 7.37 0.35
C GLN A 70 -4.09 6.08 0.91
N ALA A 71 -2.97 6.18 1.61
CA ALA A 71 -2.31 5.02 2.24
C ALA A 71 -3.23 4.31 3.24
N ARG A 72 -4.01 5.05 4.05
CA ARG A 72 -5.03 4.47 4.95
C ARG A 72 -6.13 3.75 4.17
N LYS A 73 -6.64 4.36 3.09
CA LYS A 73 -7.68 3.74 2.25
C LYS A 73 -7.17 2.46 1.59
N GLU A 74 -5.96 2.48 1.06
CA GLU A 74 -5.31 1.32 0.46
C GLU A 74 -5.09 0.21 1.48
N THR A 75 -4.57 0.54 2.66
CA THR A 75 -4.39 -0.44 3.76
C THR A 75 -5.70 -1.11 4.14
N LEU A 76 -6.79 -0.35 4.26
CA LEU A 76 -8.12 -0.90 4.53
C LEU A 76 -8.62 -1.79 3.38
N GLY A 77 -8.35 -1.42 2.13
CA GLY A 77 -8.66 -2.23 0.95
C GLY A 77 -7.92 -3.56 0.95
N ILE A 78 -6.59 -3.52 1.18
CA ILE A 78 -5.73 -4.69 1.27
C ILE A 78 -6.20 -5.61 2.41
N LYS A 79 -6.47 -5.06 3.60
CA LYS A 79 -6.98 -5.84 4.74
C LYS A 79 -8.29 -6.55 4.40
N LYS A 80 -9.25 -5.85 3.77
CA LYS A 80 -10.52 -6.45 3.34
C LYS A 80 -10.30 -7.57 2.32
N LYS A 81 -9.41 -7.36 1.35
CA LYS A 81 -9.05 -8.37 0.34
C LYS A 81 -8.49 -9.63 1.00
N TYR A 82 -7.53 -9.50 1.91
CA TYR A 82 -6.98 -10.67 2.63
C TYR A 82 -8.01 -11.39 3.50
N ILE A 83 -8.94 -10.66 4.12
CA ILE A 83 -10.02 -11.29 4.89
C ILE A 83 -10.95 -12.10 3.98
N LEU A 84 -11.31 -11.56 2.81
CA LEU A 84 -12.16 -12.24 1.83
C LEU A 84 -11.45 -13.46 1.24
N GLU A 85 -10.20 -13.32 0.78
CA GLU A 85 -9.40 -14.43 0.26
C GLU A 85 -9.21 -15.53 1.32
N GLY A 86 -8.97 -15.15 2.56
CA GLY A 86 -8.88 -16.09 3.68
C GLY A 86 -10.19 -16.82 3.98
N ALA A 87 -11.34 -16.14 3.81
CA ALA A 87 -12.66 -16.75 3.97
C ALA A 87 -12.99 -17.70 2.83
N GLU A 88 -12.74 -17.30 1.58
CA GLU A 88 -12.93 -18.16 0.39
C GLU A 88 -12.06 -19.41 0.45
N LYS A 89 -10.77 -19.25 0.79
CA LYS A 89 -9.85 -20.39 0.89
C LYS A 89 -10.22 -21.33 2.04
N ARG A 90 -10.75 -20.79 3.14
CA ARG A 90 -11.31 -21.61 4.22
C ARG A 90 -12.50 -22.42 3.70
N GLU A 91 -13.45 -21.78 3.05
CA GLU A 91 -14.64 -22.46 2.50
C GLU A 91 -14.24 -23.54 1.49
N GLU A 92 -13.27 -23.26 0.62
CA GLU A 92 -12.73 -24.25 -0.33
C GLU A 92 -12.15 -25.48 0.38
N ILE A 93 -11.31 -25.28 1.40
CA ILE A 93 -10.70 -26.37 2.17
C ILE A 93 -11.79 -27.18 2.89
N PHE A 94 -12.71 -26.52 3.58
CA PHE A 94 -13.81 -27.21 4.27
C PHE A 94 -14.73 -27.95 3.29
N GLY A 95 -14.98 -27.39 2.11
CA GLY A 95 -15.74 -28.03 1.03
C GLY A 95 -15.06 -29.31 0.56
N LYS A 96 -13.75 -29.27 0.28
CA LYS A 96 -12.96 -30.45 -0.12
C LYS A 96 -12.96 -31.52 0.97
N VAL A 97 -12.71 -31.13 2.21
CA VAL A 97 -12.72 -32.07 3.35
C VAL A 97 -14.10 -32.73 3.52
N ARG A 98 -15.20 -31.97 3.37
CA ARG A 98 -16.56 -32.54 3.42
C ARG A 98 -16.79 -33.55 2.29
N GLN A 99 -16.32 -33.25 1.08
CA GLN A 99 -16.42 -34.18 -0.06
C GLN A 99 -15.59 -35.45 0.19
N GLU A 100 -14.35 -35.31 0.65
CA GLU A 100 -13.48 -36.44 0.99
C GLU A 100 -14.10 -37.32 2.08
N ILE A 101 -14.66 -36.72 3.14
CA ILE A 101 -15.36 -37.45 4.20
C ILE A 101 -16.58 -38.19 3.64
N SER A 102 -17.35 -37.56 2.75
CA SER A 102 -18.52 -38.20 2.14
C SER A 102 -18.14 -39.41 1.29
N VAL A 103 -17.08 -39.28 0.47
CA VAL A 103 -16.55 -40.38 -0.35
C VAL A 103 -16.02 -41.50 0.53
N PHE A 104 -15.27 -41.16 1.57
CA PHE A 104 -14.72 -42.12 2.52
C PHE A 104 -15.81 -42.90 3.28
N LEU A 105 -16.88 -42.22 3.70
CA LEU A 105 -18.04 -42.86 4.34
C LEU A 105 -18.75 -43.84 3.40
N GLU A 106 -18.94 -43.48 2.14
CA GLU A 106 -19.54 -44.38 1.14
C GLU A 106 -18.63 -45.59 0.85
N GLU A 107 -17.32 -45.39 0.77
CA GLU A 107 -16.36 -46.49 0.61
C GLU A 107 -16.39 -47.47 1.80
N ILE A 108 -16.41 -46.95 3.04
CA ILE A 108 -16.54 -47.78 4.24
C ILE A 108 -17.85 -48.54 4.25
N ARG A 109 -18.98 -47.90 3.92
CA ARG A 109 -20.29 -48.57 3.86
C ARG A 109 -20.28 -49.70 2.83
N GLY A 110 -19.67 -49.47 1.66
CA GLY A 110 -19.46 -50.50 0.65
C GLY A 110 -18.69 -51.70 1.19
N LYS A 111 -17.52 -51.45 1.82
CA LYS A 111 -16.68 -52.50 2.41
C LYS A 111 -17.42 -53.29 3.49
N ILE A 112 -18.15 -52.63 4.38
CA ILE A 112 -18.94 -53.30 5.44
C ILE A 112 -20.02 -54.19 4.83
N SER A 113 -20.71 -53.72 3.78
CA SER A 113 -21.73 -54.52 3.10
C SER A 113 -21.13 -55.77 2.48
N GLU A 114 -19.99 -55.62 1.79
CA GLU A 114 -19.28 -56.71 1.13
C GLU A 114 -18.72 -57.74 2.13
N GLU A 115 -18.14 -57.27 3.23
CA GLU A 115 -17.65 -58.11 4.34
C GLU A 115 -18.78 -58.85 5.07
N THR A 116 -19.94 -58.21 5.22
CA THR A 116 -21.13 -58.83 5.80
C THR A 116 -21.66 -59.94 4.89
N GLU A 117 -21.70 -59.70 3.58
CA GLU A 117 -22.17 -60.69 2.61
C GLU A 117 -21.20 -61.89 2.52
N SER A 118 -19.89 -61.63 2.49
CA SER A 118 -18.87 -62.67 2.47
C SER A 118 -18.89 -63.51 3.75
N SER A 119 -19.03 -62.87 4.92
CA SER A 119 -19.16 -63.55 6.22
C SER A 119 -20.41 -64.41 6.28
N ARG A 120 -21.56 -63.93 5.77
CA ARG A 120 -22.78 -64.74 5.66
C ARG A 120 -22.55 -65.96 4.78
N LYS A 121 -21.97 -65.80 3.59
CA LYS A 121 -21.67 -66.91 2.67
C LYS A 121 -20.73 -67.94 3.30
N ALA A 122 -19.76 -67.51 4.11
CA ALA A 122 -18.83 -68.40 4.81
C ALA A 122 -19.47 -69.19 5.98
N LEU A 123 -20.50 -68.62 6.63
CA LEU A 123 -21.19 -69.26 7.77
C LEU A 123 -22.27 -70.27 7.34
N TYR A 124 -22.88 -70.10 6.16
CA TYR A 124 -23.91 -71.02 5.67
C TYR A 124 -23.44 -72.50 5.62
N PRO A 125 -22.28 -72.83 5.01
CA PRO A 125 -21.76 -74.20 4.98
C PRO A 125 -21.43 -74.74 6.38
N GLN A 126 -20.91 -73.88 7.27
CA GLN A 126 -20.58 -74.28 8.64
C GLN A 126 -21.84 -74.63 9.45
N THR A 127 -22.94 -73.93 9.18
CA THR A 127 -24.24 -74.19 9.82
C THR A 127 -24.82 -75.53 9.38
N GLU A 128 -24.68 -75.88 8.09
CA GLU A 128 -25.09 -77.19 7.57
C GLU A 128 -24.26 -78.33 8.15
N THR A 129 -22.94 -78.10 8.26
CA THR A 129 -22.00 -79.07 8.86
C THR A 129 -22.30 -79.32 10.34
N LEU A 130 -22.56 -78.25 11.10
CA LEU A 130 -22.98 -78.33 12.51
C LEU A 130 -24.35 -78.99 12.66
N GLY A 131 -25.30 -78.68 11.78
CA GLY A 131 -26.62 -79.31 11.74
C GLY A 131 -26.53 -80.82 11.53
N ARG A 132 -25.68 -81.28 10.60
CA ARG A 132 -25.37 -82.70 10.43
C ARG A 132 -24.74 -83.32 11.67
N ALA A 133 -23.73 -82.67 12.24
CA ALA A 133 -23.06 -83.19 13.44
C ALA A 133 -24.04 -83.35 14.63
N ILE A 134 -24.99 -82.42 14.79
CA ILE A 134 -26.05 -82.53 15.81
C ILE A 134 -27.03 -83.65 15.46
N ALA A 135 -27.48 -83.74 14.21
CA ALA A 135 -28.39 -84.79 13.76
C ALA A 135 -27.79 -86.19 13.94
N GLU A 136 -26.52 -86.39 13.61
CA GLU A 136 -25.80 -87.65 13.85
C GLU A 136 -25.70 -88.00 15.33
N LYS A 137 -25.43 -87.00 16.18
CA LYS A 137 -25.30 -87.20 17.63
C LYS A 137 -26.63 -87.51 18.32
N VAL A 138 -27.74 -86.99 17.81
CA VAL A 138 -29.10 -87.25 18.32
C VAL A 138 -29.67 -88.56 17.76
N LEU A 139 -29.40 -88.91 16.51
CA LEU A 139 -29.93 -90.10 15.85
C LEU A 139 -29.06 -91.36 16.03
N GLY A 140 -27.84 -91.23 16.57
CA GLY A 140 -26.95 -92.36 16.88
C GLY A 140 -26.44 -93.14 15.65
N ARG A 141 -26.61 -92.59 14.45
CA ARG A 141 -26.13 -93.14 13.17
C ARG A 141 -25.78 -92.01 12.19
N SER A 142 -24.85 -92.26 11.27
CA SER A 142 -24.45 -91.28 10.26
C SER A 142 -25.63 -90.93 9.36
N VAL A 143 -25.86 -89.64 9.16
CA VAL A 143 -26.93 -89.13 8.30
C VAL A 143 -26.27 -88.63 7.02
N GLN A 144 -26.22 -89.49 6.01
CA GLN A 144 -25.88 -89.11 4.64
C GLN A 144 -27.17 -88.83 3.86
N ILE A 145 -27.53 -87.55 3.76
CA ILE A 145 -28.32 -87.00 2.65
C ILE A 145 -27.71 -85.66 2.32
#